data_AF-C6HBI3-F1
#
_entry.id   AF-C6HBI3-F1
#
_cell.length_a   1.000
_cell.length_b   1.000
_cell.length_c   1.000
_cell.angle_alpha   90.00
_cell.angle_beta   90.00
_cell.angle_gamma   90.00
#
_symmetry.space_group_name_H-M   'P 1'
#
loop_
_entity.id
_entity.type
_entity.pdbx_description
1 polymer ?
#
loop_
_entity_poly.entity_id
_entity_poly.type
_entity_poly.pdbx_seq_one_letter_code
_entity_poly.pdbx_strand_id
1 'polypeptide(L)'
;MAPLIHENESFSPYQSNASSSKSVPRESAKSIPSSHTGHLELVLSEAPDTLHHVLKMDTDGGALCNGNSAGVDNTFKILQLAWALTTSCFTSANSLLFDWDSNSGISCLKALSTGQGSQFGDQLLIIEPDDSLRQVLDKLATIQRRARECAKQTGNSDAEGSTDMFSTAFRYRNASASNSEINSEVDIFLDVTDARDGRLLAELVFSSQAITDPLALSVLHTFDHVLSSIRMSPDITVEEVNMCSPHDRQHITQLTSHVSESNERCLHDMFLEHSHTNPDAQAVVSWDGDLTYGELDDLTSRLSHRLVDLGVGPEVFVLSCFKKSTWAIVSRLAILRAGGAYISIDAADPPAYLTSVIQRANAKVMLTVAEFSDQFQGLVPNIIELSKDGILSLPKKVEPACTTVRPTNASDLSLR
;
A
#
# COMPACT_ATOMS: atom_id res chain seq x y z
N MET A 1 32.94 -19.92 21.84
CA MET A 1 33.63 -19.66 20.56
C MET A 1 32.56 -19.49 19.50
N ALA A 2 32.24 -18.24 19.18
CA ALA A 2 31.37 -17.86 18.06
C ALA A 2 32.25 -17.07 17.07
N PRO A 3 32.07 -17.20 15.75
CA PRO A 3 32.81 -16.37 14.81
C PRO A 3 32.09 -15.04 14.62
N LEU A 4 32.90 -13.98 14.68
CA LEU A 4 32.60 -12.62 14.25
C LEU A 4 32.33 -12.62 12.73
N ILE A 5 31.25 -11.97 12.29
CA ILE A 5 31.03 -11.65 10.88
C ILE A 5 31.30 -10.16 10.69
N HIS A 6 32.32 -9.89 9.88
CA HIS A 6 32.77 -8.60 9.43
C HIS A 6 31.79 -7.96 8.45
N GLU A 7 31.61 -6.65 8.58
CA GLU A 7 31.11 -5.75 7.54
C GLU A 7 32.06 -5.74 6.33
N ASN A 8 31.50 -5.97 5.14
CA ASN A 8 31.80 -5.36 3.85
C ASN A 8 31.53 -6.37 2.73
N GLU A 9 30.50 -6.15 1.93
CA GLU A 9 30.62 -6.34 0.49
C GLU A 9 29.64 -5.45 -0.27
N SER A 10 30.25 -4.63 -1.11
CA SER A 10 29.69 -3.69 -2.08
C SER A 10 28.70 -4.35 -3.03
N PHE A 11 27.48 -3.81 -3.09
CA PHE A 11 26.49 -4.12 -4.12
C PHE A 11 27.03 -3.72 -5.51
N SER A 12 27.24 -4.72 -6.36
CA SER A 12 27.49 -4.55 -7.79
C SER A 12 26.16 -4.31 -8.53
N PRO A 13 26.07 -3.37 -9.47
CA PRO A 13 24.85 -3.14 -10.24
C PRO A 13 24.65 -4.25 -11.29
N TYR A 14 23.39 -4.68 -11.39
CA TYR A 14 22.84 -5.60 -12.39
C TYR A 14 23.39 -5.35 -13.81
N GLN A 15 24.01 -6.38 -14.40
CA GLN A 15 24.18 -6.49 -15.84
C GLN A 15 22.98 -7.29 -16.40
N SER A 16 22.08 -6.63 -17.14
CA SER A 16 21.09 -7.32 -17.95
C SER A 16 21.67 -7.60 -19.34
N ASN A 17 21.76 -8.88 -19.67
CA ASN A 17 22.02 -9.36 -21.01
C ASN A 17 20.72 -9.28 -21.82
N ALA A 18 20.60 -8.28 -22.69
CA ALA A 18 19.60 -8.26 -23.76
C ALA A 18 20.31 -8.26 -25.12
N SER A 19 20.08 -9.33 -25.87
CA SER A 19 20.69 -9.64 -27.15
C SER A 19 20.24 -8.70 -28.27
N SER A 20 21.25 -8.11 -28.92
CA SER A 20 21.31 -7.55 -30.29
C SER A 20 20.01 -7.50 -31.12
N SER A 21 19.56 -6.27 -31.40
CA SER A 21 18.81 -5.92 -32.62
C SER A 21 19.49 -4.71 -33.25
N LYS A 22 19.84 -4.82 -34.54
CA LYS A 22 20.76 -3.94 -35.27
C LYS A 22 20.25 -2.49 -35.36
N SER A 23 21.10 -1.54 -34.94
CA SER A 23 20.94 -0.11 -35.17
C SER A 23 21.35 0.26 -36.60
N VAL A 24 20.54 1.09 -37.26
CA VAL A 24 20.91 1.84 -38.47
C VAL A 24 21.25 3.26 -38.02
N PRO A 25 22.40 3.85 -38.39
CA PRO A 25 22.77 5.16 -37.89
C PRO A 25 22.04 6.25 -38.69
N ARG A 26 21.44 7.22 -37.99
CA ARG A 26 21.11 8.54 -38.53
C ARG A 26 21.71 9.61 -37.63
N GLU A 27 22.74 10.27 -38.15
CA GLU A 27 23.38 11.44 -37.52
C GLU A 27 22.54 12.72 -37.70
N SER A 28 22.80 13.65 -36.77
CA SER A 28 22.39 15.06 -36.65
C SER A 28 21.00 15.31 -36.03
N ALA A 29 20.83 16.13 -34.98
CA ALA A 29 21.68 17.14 -34.35
C ALA A 29 21.53 17.14 -32.81
N LYS A 30 22.61 17.51 -32.11
CA LYS A 30 22.72 17.58 -30.64
C LYS A 30 21.81 18.66 -30.04
N SER A 31 20.79 18.26 -29.29
CA SER A 31 20.38 18.97 -28.08
C SER A 31 20.99 18.23 -26.88
N ILE A 32 21.49 18.99 -25.90
CA ILE A 32 22.05 18.43 -24.67
C ILE A 32 20.86 17.89 -23.87
N PRO A 33 20.79 16.60 -23.51
CA PRO A 33 19.67 16.08 -22.72
C PRO A 33 19.70 16.76 -21.35
N SER A 34 18.59 17.35 -20.94
CA SER A 34 18.37 17.72 -19.54
C SER A 34 18.58 16.47 -18.70
N SER A 35 19.53 16.49 -17.78
CA SER A 35 20.04 15.31 -17.04
C SER A 35 19.03 14.62 -16.12
N HIS A 36 17.73 14.97 -16.20
CA HIS A 36 16.67 14.60 -15.25
C HIS A 36 15.39 14.09 -15.94
N THR A 37 15.48 13.69 -17.21
CA THR A 37 14.35 13.17 -17.98
C THR A 37 14.55 11.68 -18.26
N GLY A 38 13.58 10.85 -17.86
CA GLY A 38 13.52 9.43 -18.18
C GLY A 38 12.63 9.17 -19.40
N HIS A 39 12.96 8.12 -20.15
CA HIS A 39 12.20 7.66 -21.31
C HIS A 39 11.99 6.14 -21.20
N LEU A 40 10.74 5.69 -21.30
CA LEU A 40 10.36 4.29 -21.37
C LEU A 40 9.48 4.06 -22.60
N GLU A 41 9.66 2.93 -23.27
CA GLU A 41 8.86 2.56 -24.44
C GLU A 41 8.26 1.17 -24.22
N LEU A 42 6.97 1.02 -24.55
CA LEU A 42 6.25 -0.24 -24.53
C LEU A 42 5.45 -0.40 -25.82
N VAL A 43 5.62 -1.55 -26.48
CA VAL A 43 4.68 -1.97 -27.52
C VAL A 43 3.40 -2.40 -26.82
N LEU A 44 2.31 -1.67 -27.02
CA LEU A 44 1.03 -2.03 -26.43
C LEU A 44 0.58 -3.38 -26.98
N SER A 45 -0.07 -4.17 -26.13
CA SER A 45 -0.62 -5.47 -26.49
C SER A 45 -1.71 -5.40 -27.57
N GLU A 46 -2.22 -4.19 -27.83
CA GLU A 46 -3.37 -3.91 -28.68
C GLU A 46 -3.01 -3.22 -30.01
N ALA A 47 -3.70 -3.64 -31.08
CA ALA A 47 -3.61 -3.04 -32.40
C ALA A 47 -4.75 -2.01 -32.63
N PRO A 48 -4.58 -0.99 -33.48
CA PRO A 48 -5.63 0.00 -33.76
C PRO A 48 -6.92 -0.64 -34.29
N ASP A 49 -6.81 -1.64 -35.18
CA ASP A 49 -7.96 -2.33 -35.77
C ASP A 49 -8.82 -3.08 -34.75
N THR A 50 -8.22 -3.57 -33.65
CA THR A 50 -8.97 -4.28 -32.60
C THR A 50 -9.75 -3.34 -31.69
N LEU A 51 -9.27 -2.10 -31.50
CA LEU A 51 -9.98 -1.06 -30.75
C LEU A 51 -11.22 -0.54 -31.49
N HIS A 52 -11.21 -0.55 -32.83
CA HIS A 52 -12.37 -0.17 -33.64
C HIS A 52 -13.57 -1.13 -33.45
N HIS A 53 -13.36 -2.40 -33.10
CA HIS A 53 -14.43 -3.39 -32.92
C HIS A 53 -15.19 -3.21 -31.59
N VAL A 54 -14.53 -2.69 -30.55
CA VAL A 54 -15.12 -2.48 -29.21
C VAL A 54 -16.36 -1.59 -29.25
N LEU A 55 -16.46 -0.70 -30.25
CA LEU A 55 -17.57 0.25 -30.43
C LEU A 55 -18.54 -0.12 -31.57
N LYS A 56 -18.28 -1.18 -32.34
CA LYS A 56 -19.16 -1.62 -33.45
C LYS A 56 -20.27 -2.58 -33.02
N MET A 57 -20.27 -3.09 -31.79
CA MET A 57 -21.33 -3.98 -31.30
C MET A 57 -22.69 -3.28 -31.06
N ASP A 58 -22.80 -1.96 -31.25
CA ASP A 58 -24.02 -1.17 -31.04
C ASP A 58 -24.69 -0.62 -32.32
N THR A 59 -24.32 -1.07 -33.53
CA THR A 59 -24.95 -0.54 -34.76
C THR A 59 -26.38 -1.00 -35.02
N ASP A 60 -26.99 -1.85 -34.17
CA ASP A 60 -28.41 -2.23 -34.29
C ASP A 60 -29.34 -1.61 -33.23
N GLY A 61 -28.86 -0.67 -32.40
CA GLY A 61 -29.65 -0.25 -31.23
C GLY A 61 -29.40 1.13 -30.65
N GLY A 62 -28.98 2.13 -31.44
CA GLY A 62 -28.93 3.51 -30.94
C GLY A 62 -27.84 4.32 -31.61
N ALA A 63 -28.23 5.36 -32.33
CA ALA A 63 -27.32 6.24 -33.07
C ALA A 63 -26.36 7.00 -32.14
N LEU A 64 -25.24 6.37 -31.77
CA LEU A 64 -24.01 7.05 -31.37
C LEU A 64 -23.16 7.20 -32.64
N CYS A 65 -23.20 8.41 -33.21
CA CYS A 65 -22.37 8.89 -34.32
C CYS A 65 -22.84 8.55 -35.76
N ASN A 66 -24.07 8.92 -36.12
CA ASN A 66 -24.36 9.33 -37.50
C ASN A 66 -24.21 10.85 -37.61
N GLY A 67 -22.97 11.30 -37.70
CA GLY A 67 -22.64 12.69 -37.94
C GLY A 67 -21.35 12.78 -38.72
N ASN A 68 -21.43 13.27 -39.95
CA ASN A 68 -20.29 13.66 -40.79
C ASN A 68 -19.53 14.84 -40.16
N SER A 69 -18.84 14.61 -39.05
CA SER A 69 -17.86 15.55 -38.47
C SER A 69 -16.48 14.92 -38.51
N ALA A 70 -15.57 15.54 -39.25
CA ALA A 70 -14.16 15.17 -39.30
C ALA A 70 -13.55 15.03 -37.89
N GLY A 71 -12.92 13.87 -37.64
CA GLY A 71 -11.54 13.87 -37.15
C GLY A 71 -11.25 13.76 -35.65
N VAL A 72 -12.00 13.00 -34.84
CA VAL A 72 -11.40 12.38 -33.64
C VAL A 72 -11.66 10.88 -33.66
N ASP A 73 -10.58 10.14 -33.79
CA ASP A 73 -10.54 8.68 -33.87
C ASP A 73 -11.15 8.06 -32.60
N ASN A 74 -11.93 7.00 -32.75
CA ASN A 74 -12.47 6.24 -31.62
C ASN A 74 -11.34 5.66 -30.75
N THR A 75 -10.22 5.31 -31.37
CA THR A 75 -8.98 4.89 -30.70
C THR A 75 -8.50 5.94 -29.71
N PHE A 76 -8.55 7.22 -30.09
CA PHE A 76 -8.15 8.32 -29.22
C PHE A 76 -8.95 8.38 -27.91
N LYS A 77 -10.28 8.19 -27.97
CA LYS A 77 -11.14 8.23 -26.79
C LYS A 77 -10.89 7.08 -25.82
N ILE A 78 -10.66 5.87 -26.36
CA ILE A 78 -10.37 4.69 -25.55
C ILE A 78 -9.03 4.86 -24.85
N LEU A 79 -8.00 5.32 -25.57
CA LEU A 79 -6.69 5.60 -24.98
C LEU A 79 -6.77 6.71 -23.92
N GLN A 80 -7.57 7.74 -24.16
CA GLN A 80 -7.81 8.81 -23.18
C GLN A 80 -8.51 8.29 -21.92
N LEU A 81 -9.52 7.40 -22.05
CA LEU A 81 -10.14 6.74 -20.91
C LEU A 81 -9.13 5.90 -20.13
N ALA A 82 -8.34 5.07 -20.83
CA ALA A 82 -7.32 4.24 -20.18
C ALA A 82 -6.31 5.08 -19.40
N TRP A 83 -5.90 6.22 -19.97
CA TRP A 83 -5.00 7.15 -19.30
C TRP A 83 -5.65 7.86 -18.11
N ALA A 84 -6.92 8.25 -18.22
CA ALA A 84 -7.68 8.85 -17.11
C ALA A 84 -7.77 7.90 -15.91
N LEU A 85 -8.11 6.64 -16.16
CA LEU A 85 -8.20 5.60 -15.13
C LEU A 85 -6.83 5.28 -14.51
N THR A 86 -5.79 5.18 -15.35
CA THR A 86 -4.41 4.96 -14.88
C THR A 86 -4.00 6.11 -13.95
N THR A 87 -4.15 7.36 -14.37
CA THR A 87 -3.81 8.53 -13.55
C THR A 87 -4.61 8.55 -12.25
N SER A 88 -5.93 8.32 -12.32
CA SER A 88 -6.80 8.25 -11.13
C SER A 88 -6.33 7.21 -10.12
N CYS A 89 -5.89 6.03 -10.59
CA CYS A 89 -5.36 4.96 -9.75
C CYS A 89 -4.07 5.37 -9.01
N PHE A 90 -3.12 6.03 -9.68
CA PHE A 90 -1.84 6.40 -9.07
C PHE A 90 -1.92 7.66 -8.20
N THR A 91 -2.91 8.53 -8.42
CA THR A 91 -3.11 9.74 -7.61
C THR A 91 -4.19 9.58 -6.53
N SER A 92 -4.91 8.45 -6.51
CA SER A 92 -6.10 8.22 -5.68
C SER A 92 -7.13 9.35 -5.80
N ALA A 93 -7.25 9.95 -6.98
CA ALA A 93 -8.07 11.12 -7.21
C ALA A 93 -9.29 10.75 -8.07
N ASN A 94 -10.48 11.08 -7.57
CA ASN A 94 -11.74 10.85 -8.27
C ASN A 94 -12.12 12.02 -9.18
N SER A 95 -11.39 13.14 -9.06
CA SER A 95 -11.64 14.39 -9.76
C SER A 95 -10.42 14.74 -10.61
N LEU A 96 -10.59 14.71 -11.93
CA LEU A 96 -9.55 15.00 -12.90
C LEU A 96 -9.93 16.24 -13.71
N LEU A 97 -9.06 17.24 -13.75
CA LEU A 97 -9.18 18.38 -14.64
C LEU A 97 -8.63 18.00 -16.01
N PHE A 98 -9.42 18.19 -17.05
CA PHE A 98 -9.02 17.95 -18.43
C PHE A 98 -8.88 19.26 -19.18
N ASP A 99 -7.77 19.37 -19.90
CA ASP A 99 -7.63 20.34 -20.97
C ASP A 99 -7.25 19.64 -22.27
N TRP A 100 -7.67 20.21 -23.38
CA TRP A 100 -7.55 19.62 -24.70
C TRP A 100 -7.19 20.69 -25.71
N ASP A 101 -6.03 20.52 -26.34
CA ASP A 101 -5.66 21.34 -27.48
C ASP A 101 -5.91 20.57 -28.78
N SER A 102 -6.95 21.00 -29.51
CA SER A 102 -7.32 20.43 -30.81
C SER A 102 -6.27 20.62 -31.90
N ASN A 103 -5.35 21.58 -31.74
CA ASN A 103 -4.32 21.86 -32.73
C ASN A 103 -3.09 20.96 -32.56
N SER A 104 -2.72 20.63 -31.31
CA SER A 104 -1.59 19.75 -31.01
C SER A 104 -1.96 18.27 -30.86
N GLY A 105 -3.24 17.95 -30.67
CA GLY A 105 -3.70 16.58 -30.39
C GLY A 105 -3.28 16.07 -29.01
N ILE A 106 -2.97 17.01 -28.10
CA ILE A 106 -2.53 16.73 -26.73
C ILE A 106 -3.71 16.94 -25.78
N SER A 107 -3.92 15.96 -24.91
CA SER A 107 -4.81 16.04 -23.75
C SER A 107 -3.98 16.22 -22.49
N CYS A 108 -4.16 17.34 -21.80
CA CYS A 108 -3.54 17.59 -20.51
C CYS A 108 -4.50 17.20 -19.39
N LEU A 109 -3.93 16.72 -18.29
CA LEU A 109 -4.65 16.06 -17.19
C LEU A 109 -4.02 16.46 -15.86
N LYS A 110 -4.86 16.90 -14.93
CA LYS A 110 -4.45 17.18 -13.54
C LYS A 110 -5.37 16.46 -12.58
N ALA A 111 -4.80 15.59 -11.74
CA ALA A 111 -5.50 15.07 -10.59
C ALA A 111 -5.73 16.16 -9.55
N LEU A 112 -6.97 16.31 -9.08
CA LEU A 112 -7.34 17.29 -8.06
C LEU A 112 -7.44 16.62 -6.70
N SER A 113 -6.96 17.30 -5.66
CA SER A 113 -7.19 16.89 -4.28
C SER A 113 -8.65 17.11 -3.87
N THR A 114 -9.11 16.32 -2.90
CA THR A 114 -10.49 16.35 -2.39
C THR A 114 -10.90 17.77 -2.00
N GLY A 115 -11.95 18.30 -2.65
CA GLY A 115 -12.51 19.63 -2.36
C GLY A 115 -12.04 20.77 -3.29
N GLN A 116 -11.08 20.55 -4.20
CA GLN A 116 -10.66 21.59 -5.17
C GLN A 116 -11.47 21.62 -6.47
N GLY A 117 -12.40 20.68 -6.68
CA GLY A 117 -13.13 20.54 -7.96
C GLY A 117 -14.21 21.60 -8.21
N SER A 118 -14.77 22.23 -7.18
CA SER A 118 -15.95 23.12 -7.32
C SER A 118 -15.70 24.38 -8.15
N GLN A 119 -14.43 24.76 -8.34
CA GLN A 119 -14.02 25.97 -9.06
C GLN A 119 -13.81 25.75 -10.57
N PHE A 120 -13.76 24.50 -11.04
CA PHE A 120 -13.40 24.17 -12.43
C PHE A 120 -14.59 23.77 -13.32
N GLY A 121 -15.81 23.81 -12.78
CA GLY A 121 -17.07 23.76 -13.55
C GLY A 121 -17.10 22.68 -14.65
N ASP A 122 -17.17 23.13 -15.90
CA ASP A 122 -17.43 22.30 -17.09
C ASP A 122 -16.22 21.49 -17.63
N GLN A 123 -15.03 21.63 -17.04
CA GLN A 123 -13.81 20.91 -17.46
C GLN A 123 -13.44 19.74 -16.54
N LEU A 124 -14.27 19.49 -15.52
CA LEU A 124 -14.03 18.48 -14.50
C LEU A 124 -14.60 17.12 -14.91
N LEU A 125 -13.74 16.10 -14.98
CA LEU A 125 -14.15 14.70 -15.00
C LEU A 125 -14.22 14.18 -13.57
N ILE A 126 -15.42 13.77 -13.15
CA ILE A 126 -15.62 13.03 -11.91
C ILE A 126 -15.84 11.56 -12.26
N ILE A 127 -14.94 10.71 -11.78
CA ILE A 127 -14.98 9.26 -11.92
C ILE A 127 -15.48 8.69 -10.59
N GLU A 128 -16.66 8.10 -10.61
CA GLU A 128 -17.24 7.39 -9.46
C GLU A 128 -17.01 5.88 -9.61
N PRO A 129 -16.84 5.12 -8.51
CA PRO A 129 -16.62 3.67 -8.57
C PRO A 129 -17.73 2.92 -9.32
N ASP A 130 -18.98 3.37 -9.16
CA ASP A 130 -20.17 2.77 -9.77
C ASP A 130 -20.38 3.18 -11.24
N ASP A 131 -19.59 4.13 -11.78
CA ASP A 131 -19.70 4.50 -13.19
C ASP A 131 -19.30 3.31 -14.07
N SER A 132 -20.13 2.98 -15.06
CA SER A 132 -19.69 2.12 -16.18
C SER A 132 -18.65 2.83 -17.03
N LEU A 133 -17.75 2.07 -17.67
CA LEU A 133 -16.75 2.63 -18.58
C LEU A 133 -17.38 3.47 -19.71
N ARG A 134 -18.58 3.10 -20.17
CA ARG A 134 -19.37 3.86 -21.13
C ARG A 134 -19.80 5.22 -20.59
N GLN A 135 -20.28 5.27 -19.35
CA GLN A 135 -20.66 6.54 -18.71
C GLN A 135 -19.45 7.46 -18.58
N VAL A 136 -18.26 6.94 -18.26
CA VAL A 136 -17.04 7.75 -18.20
C VAL A 136 -16.65 8.28 -19.60
N LEU A 137 -16.79 7.47 -20.66
CA LEU A 137 -16.59 7.92 -22.04
C LEU A 137 -17.57 9.03 -22.45
N ASP A 138 -18.84 8.92 -22.06
CA ASP A 138 -19.86 9.94 -22.33
C ASP A 138 -19.57 11.25 -21.58
N LYS A 139 -19.09 11.16 -20.33
CA LYS A 139 -18.60 12.32 -19.56
C LYS A 139 -17.44 12.99 -20.29
N LEU A 140 -16.43 12.23 -20.73
CA LEU A 140 -15.29 12.73 -21.50
C LEU A 140 -15.74 13.41 -22.81
N ALA A 141 -16.62 12.78 -23.58
CA ALA A 141 -17.15 13.33 -24.83
C ALA A 141 -17.93 14.64 -24.59
N THR A 142 -18.66 14.72 -23.46
CA THR A 142 -19.38 15.93 -23.06
C THR A 142 -18.43 17.08 -22.74
N ILE A 143 -17.38 16.82 -21.95
CA ILE A 143 -16.34 17.80 -21.60
C ILE A 143 -15.66 18.33 -22.88
N GLN A 144 -15.24 17.43 -23.77
CA GLN A 144 -14.61 17.80 -25.04
C GLN A 144 -15.52 18.67 -25.92
N ARG A 145 -16.81 18.33 -26.02
CA ARG A 145 -17.77 19.10 -26.81
C ARG A 145 -17.91 20.52 -26.28
N ARG A 146 -18.04 20.68 -24.96
CA ARG A 146 -18.15 22.00 -24.31
C ARG A 146 -16.89 22.84 -24.52
N ALA A 147 -15.70 22.25 -24.34
CA ALA A 147 -14.43 22.93 -24.57
C ALA A 147 -14.34 23.51 -26.00
N ARG A 148 -14.76 22.75 -27.03
CA ARG A 148 -14.80 23.22 -28.42
C ARG A 148 -15.82 24.32 -28.67
N GLU A 149 -16.97 24.27 -28.03
CA GLU A 149 -18.01 25.30 -28.16
C GLU A 149 -17.54 26.62 -27.54
N CYS A 150 -16.88 26.58 -26.38
CA CYS A 150 -16.25 27.76 -25.78
C CYS A 150 -15.17 28.37 -26.69
N ALA A 151 -14.25 27.55 -27.22
CA ALA A 151 -13.18 28.02 -28.10
C ALA A 151 -13.70 28.73 -29.38
N LYS A 152 -14.85 28.29 -29.91
CA LYS A 152 -15.50 28.93 -31.07
C LYS A 152 -16.16 30.27 -30.75
N GLN A 153 -16.60 30.47 -29.52
CA GLN A 153 -17.30 31.69 -29.10
C GLN A 153 -16.33 32.84 -28.75
N THR A 154 -15.11 32.53 -28.29
CA THR A 154 -14.13 33.54 -27.86
C THR A 154 -13.28 34.15 -28.97
N GLY A 155 -13.37 33.68 -30.22
CA GLY A 155 -12.93 34.40 -31.42
C GLY A 155 -11.43 34.78 -31.53
N ASN A 156 -10.58 34.38 -30.59
CA ASN A 156 -9.14 34.59 -30.66
C ASN A 156 -8.40 33.40 -30.04
N SER A 157 -7.34 33.01 -30.76
CA SER A 157 -6.22 32.19 -30.29
C SER A 157 -5.60 32.81 -29.04
N ASP A 158 -4.97 31.99 -28.22
CA ASP A 158 -4.23 32.37 -27.01
C ASP A 158 -5.10 32.40 -25.75
N ALA A 159 -5.88 31.33 -25.55
CA ALA A 159 -5.87 30.72 -24.23
C ALA A 159 -4.55 29.94 -24.13
N GLU A 160 -3.44 30.64 -23.86
CA GLU A 160 -2.30 30.01 -23.20
C GLU A 160 -2.81 29.60 -21.81
N GLY A 161 -3.50 28.46 -21.76
CA GLY A 161 -3.73 27.74 -20.53
C GLY A 161 -2.35 27.47 -19.98
N SER A 162 -2.04 28.08 -18.84
CA SER A 162 -0.80 27.88 -18.13
C SER A 162 -0.55 26.37 -17.99
N THR A 163 0.34 25.84 -18.82
CA THR A 163 0.85 24.47 -18.82
C THR A 163 1.41 24.08 -17.46
N ASP A 164 1.87 25.08 -16.69
CA ASP A 164 2.23 25.02 -15.26
C ASP A 164 1.12 24.45 -14.35
N MET A 165 -0.11 24.33 -14.85
CA MET A 165 -1.22 23.76 -14.09
C MET A 165 -1.34 22.24 -14.22
N PHE A 166 -0.84 21.60 -15.28
CA PHE A 166 -1.07 20.18 -15.54
C PHE A 166 0.16 19.33 -15.21
N SER A 167 -0.02 18.31 -14.38
CA SER A 167 1.06 17.40 -14.00
C SER A 167 1.27 16.26 -15.01
N THR A 168 0.25 15.95 -15.81
CA THR A 168 0.31 14.86 -16.79
C THR A 168 -0.27 15.26 -18.14
N ALA A 169 0.24 14.69 -19.23
CA ALA A 169 -0.35 14.86 -20.55
C ALA A 169 -0.27 13.59 -21.41
N PHE A 170 -1.16 13.49 -22.38
CA PHE A 170 -1.34 12.35 -23.27
C PHE A 170 -1.50 12.82 -24.71
N ARG A 171 -0.83 12.15 -25.65
CA ARG A 171 -0.95 12.41 -27.08
C ARG A 171 -1.17 11.10 -27.83
N TYR A 172 -1.98 11.17 -28.89
CA TYR A 172 -2.11 10.10 -29.87
C TYR A 172 -1.83 10.66 -31.26
N ARG A 173 -1.00 9.95 -32.03
CA ARG A 173 -0.68 10.34 -33.41
C ARG A 173 -0.50 9.13 -34.31
N ASN A 174 -0.82 9.30 -35.58
CA ASN A 174 -0.44 8.32 -36.60
C ASN A 174 1.01 8.59 -37.07
N ALA A 175 1.76 7.56 -37.43
CA ALA A 175 3.14 7.64 -37.94
C ALA A 175 3.35 8.52 -39.19
N SER A 176 2.28 9.02 -39.82
CA SER A 176 2.34 10.03 -40.88
C SER A 176 2.40 11.48 -40.38
N ALA A 177 2.14 11.74 -39.10
CA ALA A 177 2.17 13.08 -38.50
C ALA A 177 3.62 13.53 -38.21
N SER A 178 3.90 14.82 -38.43
CA SER A 178 5.22 15.41 -38.14
C SER A 178 5.58 15.27 -36.66
N ASN A 179 6.83 14.92 -36.37
CA ASN A 179 7.40 14.99 -35.02
C ASN A 179 7.48 16.47 -34.61
N SER A 180 6.46 16.99 -33.92
CA SER A 180 6.66 18.18 -33.11
C SER A 180 7.40 17.76 -31.84
N GLU A 181 8.60 18.32 -31.65
CA GLU A 181 9.32 18.21 -30.38
C GLU A 181 8.42 18.75 -29.27
N ILE A 182 8.22 17.93 -28.23
CA ILE A 182 7.44 18.32 -27.06
C ILE A 182 8.40 19.03 -26.13
N ASN A 183 8.13 20.30 -25.86
CA ASN A 183 8.76 20.99 -24.74
C ASN A 183 7.99 20.53 -23.47
N SER A 184 8.54 19.55 -22.74
CA SER A 184 7.84 18.92 -21.62
C SER A 184 7.86 19.82 -20.38
N GLU A 185 6.88 20.71 -20.26
CA GLU A 185 6.61 21.43 -19.00
C GLU A 185 5.82 20.57 -18.00
N VAL A 186 5.43 19.35 -18.38
CA VAL A 186 4.69 18.40 -17.52
C VAL A 186 5.61 17.34 -16.90
N ASP A 187 5.25 16.86 -15.71
CA ASP A 187 6.03 15.84 -15.00
C ASP A 187 5.99 14.46 -15.67
N ILE A 188 4.86 14.11 -16.30
CA ILE A 188 4.64 12.83 -16.98
C ILE A 188 3.92 13.07 -18.31
N PHE A 189 4.48 12.54 -19.40
CA PHE A 189 3.94 12.64 -20.75
C PHE A 189 3.86 11.27 -21.40
N LEU A 190 2.66 10.86 -21.85
CA LEU A 190 2.43 9.62 -22.58
C LEU A 190 2.18 9.92 -24.07
N ASP A 191 3.10 9.51 -24.95
CA ASP A 191 2.93 9.57 -26.40
C ASP A 191 2.53 8.19 -26.93
N VAL A 192 1.35 8.07 -27.54
CA VAL A 192 0.93 6.85 -28.23
C VAL A 192 0.99 7.08 -29.73
N THR A 193 1.83 6.31 -30.42
CA THR A 193 1.99 6.36 -31.86
C THR A 193 1.42 5.10 -32.51
N ASP A 194 0.52 5.29 -33.47
CA ASP A 194 0.10 4.23 -34.40
C ASP A 194 1.18 4.05 -35.48
N ALA A 195 1.96 2.99 -35.35
CA ALA A 195 3.08 2.66 -36.22
C ALA A 195 2.60 2.11 -37.57
N ARG A 196 3.43 2.26 -38.61
CA ARG A 196 3.08 1.85 -39.98
C ARG A 196 2.85 0.34 -40.15
N ASP A 197 3.27 -0.46 -39.18
CA ASP A 197 3.07 -1.91 -39.14
C ASP A 197 1.80 -2.32 -38.36
N GLY A 198 0.97 -1.36 -37.96
CA GLY A 198 -0.31 -1.59 -37.28
C GLY A 198 -0.16 -1.86 -35.78
N ARG A 199 0.98 -1.54 -35.18
CA ARG A 199 1.20 -1.63 -33.72
C ARG A 199 1.06 -0.26 -33.06
N LEU A 200 0.50 -0.24 -31.84
CA LEU A 200 0.53 0.95 -31.00
C LEU A 200 1.81 0.94 -30.15
N LEU A 201 2.59 2.01 -30.24
CA LEU A 201 3.78 2.24 -29.45
C LEU A 201 3.49 3.32 -28.41
N ALA A 202 3.65 2.98 -27.13
CA ALA A 202 3.51 3.93 -26.03
C ALA A 202 4.90 4.33 -25.51
N GLU A 203 5.23 5.60 -25.64
CA GLU A 203 6.42 6.21 -25.05
C GLU A 203 6.02 7.06 -23.85
N LEU A 204 6.56 6.73 -22.67
CA LEU A 204 6.41 7.50 -21.44
C LEU A 204 7.67 8.33 -21.21
N VAL A 205 7.52 9.64 -21.25
CA VAL A 205 8.56 10.63 -20.91
C VAL A 205 8.23 11.21 -19.55
N PHE A 206 9.18 11.21 -18.62
CA PHE A 206 8.91 11.66 -17.26
C PHE A 206 10.09 12.38 -16.62
N SER A 207 9.79 13.25 -15.66
CA SER A 207 10.78 13.86 -14.79
C SER A 207 11.24 12.86 -13.72
N SER A 208 12.54 12.58 -13.68
CA SER A 208 13.15 11.73 -12.64
C SER A 208 13.11 12.38 -11.25
N GLN A 209 12.70 13.65 -11.15
CA GLN A 209 12.42 14.34 -9.88
C GLN A 209 10.99 14.08 -9.40
N ALA A 210 10.05 13.80 -10.32
CA ALA A 210 8.65 13.56 -10.01
C ALA A 210 8.37 12.08 -9.72
N ILE A 211 8.90 11.17 -10.54
CA ILE A 211 8.72 9.72 -10.39
C ILE A 211 10.01 8.94 -10.65
N THR A 212 10.10 7.73 -10.08
CA THR A 212 11.23 6.81 -10.25
C THR A 212 11.00 5.84 -11.42
N ASP A 213 12.06 5.28 -12.00
CA ASP A 213 11.95 4.32 -13.11
C ASP A 213 11.04 3.12 -12.81
N PRO A 214 11.08 2.47 -11.62
CA PRO A 214 10.16 1.37 -11.32
C PRO A 214 8.70 1.82 -11.30
N LEU A 215 8.41 3.02 -10.79
CA LEU A 215 7.06 3.58 -10.77
C LEU A 215 6.58 3.92 -12.19
N ALA A 216 7.46 4.52 -13.01
CA ALA A 216 7.17 4.82 -14.40
C ALA A 216 6.86 3.55 -15.22
N LEU A 217 7.60 2.47 -14.96
CA LEU A 217 7.35 1.16 -15.57
C LEU A 217 6.01 0.55 -15.13
N SER A 218 5.67 0.66 -13.83
CA SER A 218 4.35 0.29 -13.32
C SER A 218 3.23 1.09 -13.97
N VAL A 219 3.36 2.42 -14.11
CA VAL A 219 2.37 3.27 -14.79
C VAL A 219 2.13 2.79 -16.22
N LEU A 220 3.19 2.49 -16.96
CA LEU A 220 3.10 2.06 -18.36
C LEU A 220 2.45 0.67 -18.50
N HIS A 221 2.78 -0.28 -17.62
CA HIS A 221 2.15 -1.61 -17.60
C HIS A 221 0.70 -1.57 -17.11
N THR A 222 0.36 -0.71 -16.15
CA THR A 222 -1.03 -0.48 -15.74
C THR A 222 -1.83 0.12 -16.88
N PHE A 223 -1.30 1.09 -17.61
CA PHE A 223 -1.97 1.65 -18.79
C PHE A 223 -2.30 0.58 -19.84
N ASP A 224 -1.34 -0.28 -20.21
CA ASP A 224 -1.57 -1.40 -21.13
C ASP A 224 -2.59 -2.42 -20.60
N HIS A 225 -2.55 -2.71 -19.29
CA HIS A 225 -3.49 -3.62 -18.65
C HIS A 225 -4.92 -3.07 -18.60
N VAL A 226 -5.08 -1.78 -18.30
CA VAL A 226 -6.37 -1.08 -18.29
C VAL A 226 -6.94 -1.03 -19.71
N LEU A 227 -6.10 -0.73 -20.72
CA LEU A 227 -6.52 -0.76 -22.12
C LEU A 227 -7.07 -2.14 -22.53
N SER A 228 -6.36 -3.20 -22.14
CA SER A 228 -6.80 -4.59 -22.35
C SER A 228 -8.14 -4.88 -21.64
N SER A 229 -8.33 -4.36 -20.42
CA SER A 229 -9.56 -4.56 -19.63
C SER A 229 -10.77 -3.87 -20.25
N ILE A 230 -10.61 -2.60 -20.68
CA ILE A 230 -11.66 -1.83 -21.38
C ILE A 230 -12.11 -2.58 -22.64
N ARG A 231 -11.17 -3.18 -23.38
CA ARG A 231 -11.47 -3.95 -24.60
C ARG A 231 -12.25 -5.23 -24.30
N MET A 232 -11.79 -6.02 -23.34
CA MET A 232 -12.39 -7.35 -23.08
C MET A 232 -13.78 -7.24 -22.46
N SER A 233 -14.00 -6.22 -21.63
CA SER A 233 -15.23 -6.07 -20.86
C SER A 233 -15.67 -4.60 -20.82
N PRO A 234 -16.24 -4.04 -21.90
CA PRO A 234 -16.57 -2.61 -21.98
C PRO A 234 -17.76 -2.18 -21.10
N ASP A 235 -18.53 -3.14 -20.59
CA ASP A 235 -19.77 -2.89 -19.83
C ASP A 235 -19.56 -2.95 -18.30
N ILE A 236 -18.32 -3.13 -17.82
CA ILE A 236 -18.00 -3.17 -16.38
C ILE A 236 -17.97 -1.76 -15.77
N THR A 237 -18.04 -1.70 -14.44
CA THR A 237 -17.83 -0.46 -13.69
C THR A 237 -16.35 -0.13 -13.52
N VAL A 238 -16.05 1.10 -13.13
CA VAL A 238 -14.69 1.54 -12.79
C VAL A 238 -14.10 0.70 -11.65
N GLU A 239 -14.91 0.36 -10.64
CA GLU A 239 -14.48 -0.48 -9.50
C GLU A 239 -14.11 -1.91 -9.92
N GLU A 240 -14.78 -2.44 -10.95
CA GLU A 240 -14.51 -3.78 -11.48
C GLU A 240 -13.24 -3.86 -12.35
N VAL A 241 -12.67 -2.71 -12.76
CA VAL A 241 -11.41 -2.69 -13.50
C VAL A 241 -10.25 -3.04 -12.57
N ASN A 242 -9.57 -4.14 -12.87
CA ASN A 242 -8.34 -4.48 -12.19
C ASN A 242 -7.20 -3.56 -12.64
N MET A 243 -6.86 -2.55 -11.82
CA MET A 243 -5.76 -1.62 -12.10
C MET A 243 -4.38 -2.22 -11.81
N CYS A 244 -4.29 -3.40 -11.18
CA CYS A 244 -3.01 -4.02 -10.88
C CYS A 244 -2.53 -4.79 -12.12
N SER A 245 -1.42 -4.36 -12.73
CA SER A 245 -0.90 -5.05 -13.91
C SER A 245 -0.27 -6.41 -13.58
N PRO A 246 -0.08 -7.32 -14.55
CA PRO A 246 0.71 -8.53 -14.34
C PRO A 246 2.15 -8.25 -13.84
N HIS A 247 2.75 -7.16 -14.32
CA HIS A 247 4.06 -6.69 -13.87
C HIS A 247 4.05 -6.36 -12.38
N ASP A 248 3.06 -5.59 -11.92
CA ASP A 248 2.96 -5.21 -10.51
C ASP A 248 2.65 -6.40 -9.62
N ARG A 249 1.78 -7.32 -10.05
CA ARG A 249 1.53 -8.58 -9.34
C ARG A 249 2.80 -9.39 -9.15
N GLN A 250 3.63 -9.50 -10.19
CA GLN A 250 4.90 -10.21 -10.11
C GLN A 250 5.83 -9.51 -9.12
N HIS A 251 5.91 -8.18 -9.15
CA HIS A 251 6.74 -7.41 -8.22
C HIS A 251 6.28 -7.57 -6.77
N ILE A 252 4.97 -7.47 -6.50
CA ILE A 252 4.38 -7.71 -5.18
C ILE A 252 4.68 -9.15 -4.69
N THR A 253 4.55 -10.13 -5.57
CA THR A 253 4.86 -11.54 -5.25
C THR A 253 6.33 -11.73 -4.90
N GLN A 254 7.24 -11.07 -5.60
CA GLN A 254 8.68 -11.12 -5.28
C GLN A 254 8.96 -10.50 -3.90
N LEU A 255 8.36 -9.36 -3.57
CA LEU A 255 8.50 -8.71 -2.27
C LEU A 255 7.94 -9.54 -1.11
N THR A 256 6.92 -10.37 -1.39
CA THR A 256 6.24 -11.20 -0.38
C THR A 256 6.70 -12.66 -0.39
N SER A 257 7.70 -13.00 -1.20
CA SER A 257 8.16 -14.39 -1.37
C SER A 257 8.86 -14.99 -0.15
N HIS A 258 9.28 -14.16 0.81
CA HIS A 258 10.00 -14.55 2.02
C HIS A 258 9.13 -14.46 3.29
N VAL A 259 7.93 -15.05 3.26
CA VAL A 259 7.19 -15.28 4.51
C VAL A 259 7.82 -16.49 5.19
N SER A 260 8.53 -16.25 6.30
CA SER A 260 9.05 -17.32 7.16
C SER A 260 7.90 -18.22 7.62
N GLU A 261 8.15 -19.54 7.70
CA GLU A 261 7.17 -20.48 8.25
C GLU A 261 6.77 -20.05 9.67
N SER A 262 5.47 -20.03 9.93
CA SER A 262 4.94 -19.75 11.26
C SER A 262 5.44 -20.81 12.24
N ASN A 263 6.14 -20.40 13.29
CA ASN A 263 6.53 -21.29 14.36
C ASN A 263 5.29 -21.59 15.22
N GLU A 264 4.74 -22.80 15.12
CA GLU A 264 3.56 -23.24 15.90
C GLU A 264 3.92 -23.60 17.36
N ARG A 265 4.76 -22.78 18.01
CA ARG A 265 5.17 -22.97 19.40
C ARG A 265 4.89 -21.73 20.21
N CYS A 266 4.42 -21.93 21.44
CA CYS A 266 4.18 -20.83 22.35
C CYS A 266 5.49 -20.22 22.84
N LEU A 267 5.53 -18.89 22.99
CA LEU A 267 6.71 -18.18 23.51
C LEU A 267 7.20 -18.72 24.86
N HIS A 268 6.28 -19.09 25.75
CA HIS A 268 6.63 -19.59 27.08
C HIS A 268 7.23 -21.00 27.06
N ASP A 269 6.88 -21.83 26.07
CA ASP A 269 7.48 -23.16 25.88
C ASP A 269 8.92 -23.03 25.38
N MET A 270 9.17 -22.11 24.44
CA MET A 270 10.52 -21.81 23.96
C MET A 270 11.42 -21.28 25.09
N PHE A 271 10.86 -20.44 25.97
CA PHE A 271 11.56 -19.97 27.17
C PHE A 271 11.89 -21.13 28.11
N LEU A 272 10.93 -22.02 28.36
CA LEU A 272 11.07 -23.19 29.22
C LEU A 272 12.18 -24.16 28.76
N GLU A 273 12.23 -24.44 27.46
CA GLU A 273 13.30 -25.26 26.87
C GLU A 273 14.68 -24.63 27.12
N HIS A 274 14.79 -23.32 26.96
CA HIS A 274 16.04 -22.61 27.20
C HIS A 274 16.42 -22.57 28.68
N SER A 275 15.45 -22.38 29.58
CA SER A 275 15.71 -22.31 31.02
C SER A 275 16.21 -23.64 31.60
N HIS A 276 15.70 -24.76 31.09
CA HIS A 276 16.18 -26.09 31.46
C HIS A 276 17.59 -26.38 30.92
N THR A 277 17.94 -25.83 29.77
CA THR A 277 19.26 -26.05 29.14
C THR A 277 20.35 -25.20 29.81
N ASN A 278 20.04 -23.95 30.18
CA ASN A 278 21.01 -22.99 30.72
C ASN A 278 20.52 -22.30 32.00
N PRO A 279 20.26 -23.03 33.10
CA PRO A 279 19.61 -22.47 34.29
C PRO A 279 20.43 -21.37 34.97
N ASP A 280 21.76 -21.49 34.99
CA ASP A 280 22.66 -20.55 35.67
C ASP A 280 23.03 -19.32 34.81
N ALA A 281 22.60 -19.30 33.54
CA ALA A 281 22.86 -18.17 32.66
C ALA A 281 21.96 -16.98 33.00
N GLN A 282 22.47 -15.76 32.80
CA GLN A 282 21.72 -14.53 33.01
C GLN A 282 20.58 -14.41 31.99
N ALA A 283 19.35 -14.21 32.48
CA ALA A 283 18.14 -14.05 31.67
C ALA A 283 17.66 -12.60 31.64
N VAL A 284 17.67 -11.93 32.79
CA VAL A 284 17.26 -10.53 32.95
C VAL A 284 18.33 -9.79 33.72
N VAL A 285 18.77 -8.65 33.19
CA VAL A 285 19.65 -7.70 33.86
C VAL A 285 18.94 -6.36 33.90
N SER A 286 18.67 -5.86 35.10
CA SER A 286 17.88 -4.65 35.30
C SER A 286 18.37 -3.87 36.51
N TRP A 287 17.98 -2.59 36.58
CA TRP A 287 18.35 -1.72 37.68
C TRP A 287 17.75 -2.16 39.04
N ASP A 288 16.66 -2.93 39.01
CA ASP A 288 15.92 -3.42 40.17
C ASP A 288 16.21 -4.89 40.51
N GLY A 289 17.14 -5.53 39.78
CA GLY A 289 17.60 -6.88 40.05
C GLY A 289 18.02 -7.64 38.80
N ASP A 290 18.86 -8.63 39.01
CA ASP A 290 19.27 -9.59 37.99
C ASP A 290 18.63 -10.94 38.29
N LEU A 291 18.24 -11.66 37.24
CA LEU A 291 17.70 -13.01 37.33
C LEU A 291 18.39 -13.92 36.33
N THR A 292 18.82 -15.08 36.83
CA THR A 292 19.17 -16.21 35.99
C THR A 292 17.92 -16.85 35.37
N TYR A 293 18.10 -17.67 34.33
CA TYR A 293 16.99 -18.41 33.73
C TYR A 293 16.28 -19.33 34.72
N GLY A 294 17.03 -19.99 35.62
CA GLY A 294 16.47 -20.85 36.66
C GLY A 294 15.65 -20.08 37.71
N GLU A 295 16.12 -18.91 38.12
CA GLU A 295 15.36 -18.04 39.04
C GLU A 295 14.09 -17.48 38.38
N LEU A 296 14.20 -17.02 37.14
CA LEU A 296 13.06 -16.52 36.38
C LEU A 296 12.02 -17.62 36.15
N ASP A 297 12.46 -18.85 35.87
CA ASP A 297 11.58 -20.02 35.77
C ASP A 297 10.85 -20.29 37.09
N ASP A 298 11.55 -20.30 38.23
CA ASP A 298 10.92 -20.55 39.54
C ASP A 298 9.87 -19.49 39.89
N LEU A 299 10.20 -18.21 39.70
CA LEU A 299 9.29 -17.09 39.99
C LEU A 299 8.05 -17.14 39.08
N THR A 300 8.24 -17.32 37.77
CA THR A 300 7.14 -17.33 36.81
C THR A 300 6.27 -18.58 36.95
N SER A 301 6.85 -19.74 37.29
CA SER A 301 6.12 -20.97 37.57
C SER A 301 5.19 -20.80 38.78
N ARG A 302 5.70 -20.31 39.91
CA ARG A 302 4.88 -20.07 41.12
C ARG A 302 3.75 -19.09 40.85
N LEU A 303 4.06 -17.97 40.18
CA LEU A 303 3.06 -16.95 39.87
C LEU A 303 2.01 -17.48 38.89
N SER A 304 2.39 -18.25 37.87
CA SER A 304 1.44 -18.82 36.91
C SER A 304 0.42 -19.77 37.55
N HIS A 305 0.84 -20.60 38.51
CA HIS A 305 -0.08 -21.43 39.28
C HIS A 305 -1.08 -20.61 40.09
N ARG A 306 -0.61 -19.52 40.72
CA ARG A 306 -1.49 -18.61 41.45
C ARG A 306 -2.49 -17.93 40.54
N LEU A 307 -2.10 -17.57 39.31
CA LEU A 307 -2.99 -17.01 38.31
C LEU A 307 -4.05 -18.03 37.87
N VAL A 308 -3.67 -19.28 37.66
CA VAL A 308 -4.61 -20.38 37.33
C VAL A 308 -5.61 -20.60 38.47
N ASP A 309 -5.17 -20.56 39.72
CA ASP A 309 -6.06 -20.65 40.90
C ASP A 309 -7.07 -19.48 40.95
N LEU A 310 -6.77 -18.34 40.32
CA LEU A 310 -7.65 -17.18 40.18
C LEU A 310 -8.52 -17.23 38.89
N GLY A 311 -8.45 -18.32 38.14
CA GLY A 311 -9.23 -18.54 36.92
C GLY A 311 -8.61 -17.97 35.64
N VAL A 312 -7.30 -17.68 35.64
CA VAL A 312 -6.58 -17.33 34.41
C VAL A 312 -6.34 -18.61 33.59
N GLY A 313 -6.63 -18.51 32.29
CA GLY A 313 -6.49 -19.57 31.30
C GLY A 313 -6.55 -19.00 29.88
N PRO A 314 -6.65 -19.84 28.84
CA PRO A 314 -6.82 -19.40 27.47
C PRO A 314 -7.95 -18.38 27.31
N GLU A 315 -7.71 -17.33 26.51
CA GLU A 315 -8.66 -16.23 26.23
C GLU A 315 -9.01 -15.36 27.46
N VAL A 316 -8.31 -15.50 28.59
CA VAL A 316 -8.50 -14.65 29.77
C VAL A 316 -7.48 -13.53 29.77
N PHE A 317 -7.96 -12.28 29.85
CA PHE A 317 -7.11 -11.10 29.96
C PHE A 317 -6.71 -10.80 31.41
N VAL A 318 -5.42 -10.53 31.61
CA VAL A 318 -4.82 -10.08 32.87
C VAL A 318 -4.23 -8.69 32.67
N LEU A 319 -4.59 -7.74 33.53
CA LEU A 319 -4.01 -6.40 33.48
C LEU A 319 -2.60 -6.40 34.08
N SER A 320 -1.71 -5.61 33.50
CA SER A 320 -0.32 -5.50 33.96
C SER A 320 0.08 -4.03 33.98
N CYS A 321 0.40 -3.49 35.15
CA CYS A 321 0.85 -2.10 35.32
C CYS A 321 2.24 -2.07 35.97
N PHE A 322 3.27 -1.82 35.16
CA PHE A 322 4.65 -1.74 35.63
C PHE A 322 5.42 -0.70 34.82
N LYS A 323 6.34 0.01 35.48
CA LYS A 323 7.47 0.65 34.79
C LYS A 323 8.39 -0.43 34.20
N LYS A 324 9.36 -0.03 33.37
CA LYS A 324 10.42 -0.95 32.91
C LYS A 324 11.20 -1.50 34.12
N SER A 325 11.01 -2.78 34.39
CA SER A 325 11.48 -3.46 35.61
C SER A 325 11.59 -4.96 35.39
N THR A 326 12.27 -5.66 36.29
CA THR A 326 12.34 -7.13 36.31
C THR A 326 10.95 -7.74 36.47
N TRP A 327 10.11 -7.13 37.31
CA TRP A 327 8.74 -7.59 37.59
C TRP A 327 7.82 -7.52 36.38
N ALA A 328 8.05 -6.59 35.44
CA ALA A 328 7.30 -6.55 34.19
C ALA A 328 7.53 -7.81 33.34
N ILE A 329 8.75 -8.34 33.32
CA ILE A 329 9.08 -9.57 32.59
C ILE A 329 8.51 -10.80 33.31
N VAL A 330 8.68 -10.88 34.63
CA VAL A 330 8.11 -11.96 35.46
C VAL A 330 6.59 -12.02 35.31
N SER A 331 5.91 -10.87 35.37
CA SER A 331 4.46 -10.73 35.17
C SER A 331 4.03 -11.34 33.83
N ARG A 332 4.62 -10.86 32.72
CA ARG A 332 4.24 -11.28 31.37
C ARG A 332 4.44 -12.78 31.17
N LEU A 333 5.63 -13.30 31.50
CA LEU A 333 5.92 -14.73 31.35
C LEU A 333 4.98 -15.59 32.21
N ALA A 334 4.67 -15.18 33.44
CA ALA A 334 3.73 -15.92 34.28
C ALA A 334 2.30 -15.92 33.72
N ILE A 335 1.83 -14.81 33.16
CA ILE A 335 0.51 -14.71 32.51
C ILE A 335 0.46 -15.65 31.29
N LEU A 336 1.49 -15.62 30.45
CA LEU A 336 1.60 -16.48 29.27
C LEU A 336 1.59 -17.98 29.65
N ARG A 337 2.34 -18.34 30.70
CA ARG A 337 2.39 -19.72 31.24
C ARG A 337 1.07 -20.16 31.87
N ALA A 338 0.30 -19.23 32.43
CA ALA A 338 -1.06 -19.50 32.90
C ALA A 338 -2.07 -19.65 31.74
N GLY A 339 -1.66 -19.34 30.51
CA GLY A 339 -2.51 -19.35 29.32
C GLY A 339 -3.26 -18.04 29.05
N GLY A 340 -3.08 -17.03 29.90
CA GLY A 340 -3.74 -15.75 29.77
C GLY A 340 -3.06 -14.83 28.75
N ALA A 341 -3.80 -13.83 28.29
CA ALA A 341 -3.27 -12.70 27.55
C ALA A 341 -3.06 -11.52 28.49
N TYR A 342 -1.99 -10.75 28.34
CA TYR A 342 -1.78 -9.57 29.18
C TYR A 342 -2.13 -8.29 28.43
N ILE A 343 -2.72 -7.33 29.16
CA ILE A 343 -2.93 -5.96 28.68
C ILE A 343 -2.05 -5.04 29.53
N SER A 344 -1.08 -4.39 28.91
CA SER A 344 -0.23 -3.41 29.59
C SER A 344 -0.95 -2.07 29.66
N ILE A 345 -1.06 -1.51 30.85
CA ILE A 345 -1.62 -0.17 31.11
C ILE A 345 -0.57 0.70 31.80
N ASP A 346 -0.62 2.01 31.59
CA ASP A 346 0.26 2.97 32.27
C ASP A 346 -0.50 3.69 33.38
N ALA A 347 0.05 3.72 34.59
CA ALA A 347 -0.52 4.46 35.71
C ALA A 347 -0.66 5.96 35.41
N ALA A 348 0.15 6.50 34.49
CA ALA A 348 0.09 7.89 34.04
C ALA A 348 -1.08 8.20 33.08
N ASP A 349 -1.77 7.17 32.56
CA ASP A 349 -2.90 7.38 31.66
C ASP A 349 -4.09 8.07 32.37
N PRO A 350 -4.92 8.84 31.64
CA PRO A 350 -6.09 9.50 32.22
C PRO A 350 -7.04 8.49 32.90
N PRO A 351 -7.59 8.79 34.11
CA PRO A 351 -8.43 7.85 34.85
C PRO A 351 -9.66 7.32 34.08
N ALA A 352 -10.27 8.18 33.25
CA ALA A 352 -11.39 7.79 32.40
C ALA A 352 -10.98 6.76 31.33
N TYR A 353 -9.78 6.90 30.76
CA TYR A 353 -9.22 5.94 29.81
C TYR A 353 -8.93 4.61 30.51
N LEU A 354 -8.24 4.63 31.65
CA LEU A 354 -7.96 3.42 32.44
C LEU A 354 -9.25 2.66 32.78
N THR A 355 -10.26 3.37 33.27
CA THR A 355 -11.59 2.77 33.57
C THR A 355 -12.20 2.12 32.33
N SER A 356 -12.14 2.80 31.18
CA SER A 356 -12.65 2.26 29.92
C SER A 356 -11.89 1.01 29.46
N VAL A 357 -10.55 1.01 29.54
CA VAL A 357 -9.74 -0.17 29.17
C VAL A 357 -10.07 -1.34 30.09
N ILE A 358 -10.12 -1.14 31.40
CA ILE A 358 -10.42 -2.17 32.39
C ILE A 358 -11.80 -2.77 32.14
N GLN A 359 -12.81 -1.93 31.88
CA GLN A 359 -14.17 -2.38 31.58
C GLN A 359 -14.25 -3.18 30.28
N ARG A 360 -13.60 -2.72 29.21
CA ARG A 360 -13.59 -3.44 27.92
C ARG A 360 -12.83 -4.77 27.99
N ALA A 361 -11.74 -4.80 28.75
CA ALA A 361 -10.94 -6.00 28.97
C ALA A 361 -11.69 -7.07 29.78
N ASN A 362 -12.67 -6.66 30.61
CA ASN A 362 -13.37 -7.51 31.57
C ASN A 362 -12.39 -8.37 32.41
N ALA A 363 -11.23 -7.80 32.72
CA ALA A 363 -10.15 -8.48 33.40
C ALA A 363 -10.47 -8.59 34.90
N LYS A 364 -10.35 -9.80 35.45
CA LYS A 364 -10.61 -10.07 36.88
C LYS A 364 -9.36 -10.02 37.74
N VAL A 365 -8.18 -10.03 37.11
CA VAL A 365 -6.88 -10.11 37.75
C VAL A 365 -5.99 -9.01 37.19
N MET A 366 -5.24 -8.36 38.09
CA MET A 366 -4.23 -7.38 37.77
C MET A 366 -2.93 -7.72 38.49
N LEU A 367 -1.82 -7.64 37.76
CA LEU A 367 -0.47 -7.69 38.31
C LEU A 367 0.11 -6.27 38.33
N THR A 368 0.67 -5.86 39.46
CA THR A 368 1.29 -4.55 39.64
C THR A 368 2.35 -4.58 40.75
N VAL A 369 2.98 -3.45 41.07
CA VAL A 369 3.79 -3.26 42.28
C VAL A 369 3.05 -2.38 43.28
N ALA A 370 3.46 -2.43 44.55
CA ALA A 370 2.86 -1.64 45.64
C ALA A 370 2.73 -0.14 45.30
N GLU A 371 3.70 0.44 44.55
CA GLU A 371 3.67 1.85 44.11
C GLU A 371 2.39 2.24 43.37
N PHE A 372 1.80 1.33 42.58
CA PHE A 372 0.62 1.63 41.76
C PHE A 372 -0.66 0.93 42.24
N SER A 373 -0.59 0.05 43.23
CA SER A 373 -1.71 -0.81 43.66
C SER A 373 -2.96 -0.02 44.07
N ASP A 374 -2.77 1.04 44.87
CA ASP A 374 -3.87 1.84 45.42
C ASP A 374 -4.75 2.51 44.34
N GLN A 375 -4.16 2.86 43.19
CA GLN A 375 -4.87 3.51 42.08
C GLN A 375 -5.94 2.60 41.45
N PHE A 376 -5.79 1.28 41.57
CA PHE A 376 -6.67 0.31 40.92
C PHE A 376 -7.64 -0.37 41.90
N GLN A 377 -7.57 -0.04 43.19
CA GLN A 377 -8.51 -0.56 44.19
C GLN A 377 -9.95 -0.21 43.82
N GLY A 378 -10.82 -1.22 43.83
CA GLY A 378 -12.23 -1.08 43.44
C GLY A 378 -12.49 -1.06 41.92
N LEU A 379 -11.45 -0.97 41.09
CA LEU A 379 -11.57 -1.10 39.63
C LEU A 379 -11.38 -2.54 39.16
N VAL A 380 -10.52 -3.31 39.83
CA VAL A 380 -10.23 -4.72 39.52
C VAL A 380 -10.45 -5.59 40.76
N PRO A 381 -11.13 -6.76 40.66
CA PRO A 381 -11.43 -7.60 41.82
C PRO A 381 -10.21 -8.20 42.52
N ASN A 382 -9.19 -8.63 41.76
CA ASN A 382 -8.00 -9.26 42.31
C ASN A 382 -6.75 -8.49 41.85
N ILE A 383 -6.12 -7.77 42.76
CA ILE A 383 -4.85 -7.09 42.53
C ILE A 383 -3.76 -7.90 43.23
N ILE A 384 -2.72 -8.28 42.48
CA ILE A 384 -1.56 -8.99 42.99
C ILE A 384 -0.35 -8.07 42.88
N GLU A 385 0.19 -7.71 44.04
CA GLU A 385 1.43 -6.95 44.14
C GLU A 385 2.62 -7.89 44.02
N LEU A 386 3.48 -7.64 43.03
CA LEU A 386 4.67 -8.43 42.79
C LEU A 386 5.84 -7.91 43.62
N SER A 387 6.42 -8.83 44.39
CA SER A 387 7.69 -8.66 45.09
C SER A 387 8.39 -10.02 45.15
N LYS A 388 9.71 -10.02 45.38
CA LYS A 388 10.49 -11.27 45.44
C LYS A 388 9.97 -12.19 46.55
N ASP A 389 9.84 -11.67 47.76
CA ASP A 389 9.39 -12.44 48.92
C ASP A 389 7.93 -12.89 48.77
N GLY A 390 7.08 -12.05 48.18
CA GLY A 390 5.69 -12.38 47.88
C GLY A 390 5.58 -13.60 46.97
N ILE A 391 6.32 -13.63 45.85
CA ILE A 391 6.29 -14.75 44.91
C ILE A 391 6.96 -16.00 45.51
N LEU A 392 8.08 -15.85 46.23
CA LEU A 392 8.77 -16.99 46.84
C LEU A 392 7.95 -17.66 47.95
N SER A 393 7.01 -16.95 48.57
CA SER A 393 6.06 -17.51 49.54
C SER A 393 4.99 -18.42 48.93
N LEU A 394 4.74 -18.31 47.62
CA LEU A 394 3.79 -19.16 46.90
C LEU A 394 4.32 -20.60 46.78
N PRO A 395 3.45 -21.62 46.77
CA PRO A 395 3.88 -23.01 46.68
C PRO A 395 4.60 -23.30 45.36
N LYS A 396 5.74 -24.00 45.45
CA LYS A 396 6.43 -24.54 44.27
C LYS A 396 5.71 -25.80 43.80
N LYS A 397 5.24 -25.80 42.55
CA LYS A 397 4.64 -26.96 41.88
C LYS A 397 5.53 -27.33 40.68
N VAL A 398 5.70 -28.64 40.46
CA VAL A 398 6.54 -29.19 39.37
C VAL A 398 5.73 -29.38 38.09
N GLU A 399 4.41 -29.56 38.22
CA GLU A 399 3.49 -29.72 37.10
C GLU A 399 3.33 -28.40 36.31
N PRO A 400 3.01 -28.46 35.02
CA PRO A 400 2.70 -27.27 34.24
C PRO A 400 1.42 -26.60 34.78
N ALA A 401 1.46 -25.27 34.92
CA ALA A 401 0.32 -24.50 35.43
C ALA A 401 -0.92 -24.62 34.53
N CYS A 402 -0.73 -24.62 33.21
CA CYS A 402 -1.78 -24.79 32.22
C CYS A 402 -1.29 -25.65 31.06
N THR A 403 -2.08 -26.65 30.64
CA THR A 403 -1.74 -27.57 29.54
C THR A 403 -2.60 -27.38 28.29
N THR A 404 -3.59 -26.49 28.36
CA THR A 404 -4.56 -26.24 27.28
C THR A 404 -4.16 -25.08 26.37
N VAL A 405 -3.05 -24.40 26.66
CA VAL A 405 -2.56 -23.25 25.88
C VAL A 405 -2.07 -23.73 24.50
N ARG A 406 -2.41 -22.95 23.48
CA ARG A 406 -2.02 -23.18 22.08
C ARG A 406 -1.50 -21.88 21.46
N PRO A 407 -0.65 -21.95 20.42
CA PRO A 407 -0.17 -20.77 19.68
C PRO A 407 -1.27 -19.94 19.01
N THR A 408 -2.47 -20.52 18.88
CA THR A 408 -3.65 -19.83 18.33
C THR A 408 -4.40 -19.01 19.37
N ASN A 409 -4.08 -19.13 20.67
CA ASN A 409 -4.77 -18.41 21.73
C ASN A 409 -4.29 -16.95 21.83
N ALA A 410 -5.11 -16.10 22.44
CA ALA A 410 -4.79 -14.69 22.68
C ALA A 410 -3.48 -14.46 23.44
N SER A 411 -3.03 -15.44 24.22
CA SER A 411 -1.74 -15.41 24.92
C SER A 411 -0.55 -15.31 23.97
N ASP A 412 -0.61 -15.85 22.76
CA ASP A 412 0.54 -15.94 21.84
C ASP A 412 0.44 -14.98 20.63
N LEU A 413 -0.53 -14.06 20.65
CA LEU A 413 -0.81 -13.10 19.58
C LEU A 413 0.28 -12.02 19.40
N SER A 414 1.37 -12.07 20.17
CA SER A 414 2.50 -11.11 20.07
C SER A 414 3.44 -11.37 18.89
N LEU A 415 3.19 -12.42 18.10
CA LEU A 415 4.04 -12.84 16.96
C LEU A 415 3.30 -13.00 15.63
N ARG A 416 2.06 -12.51 15.51
CA ARG A 416 1.31 -12.54 14.24
C ARG A 416 1.30 -11.21 13.51
#